data_AF-A0A9D6N8B1-F1
#
_entry.id   AF-A0A9D6N8B1-F1
#
_cell.length_a   1.000
_cell.length_b   1.000
_cell.length_c   1.000
_cell.angle_alpha   90.00
_cell.angle_beta   90.00
_cell.angle_gamma   90.00
#
_symmetry.space_group_name_H-M   'P 1'
#
loop_
_entity.id
_entity.type
_entity.pdbx_description
1 polymer ?
#
loop_
_entity_poly.entity_id
_entity_poly.type
_entity_poly.pdbx_seq_one_letter_code
_entity_poly.pdbx_strand_id
1 'polypeptide(L)'
;MPAIWDDLPSVYRHVFPEFFGRERPEETRATCGNCAMVPGPGAPTSVRFFRPQTRCCTYFPAIPNYLAGGLLGDDSPEMAEGRQRVQARIASRVGVTPRGIASTPTFQLLYNAAPAAFGRAEALKCPYLLPTGCGVWRWRPAVCATWFCKYSTGRDGQLFWKTLQDFLEETQRKLSQYALLELHPESPELLAQPGAGTLGDRDLDGVAPEDEVYRKLWGPWTGREEEFYRQAEACVRGLSPERFQEIMGLDLVLHVRSLEKRLRQSAAPDLPDPLRRNPRLRVERIGGDEYMVESYLHFDPMRLSRRLYELLDEFDGRLSNAEVLEHIRVEKRLRLNDQLLKSLYQARFLIGPGEE
;
A
#
# COMPACT_ATOMS: atom_id res chain seq x y z
N MET A 1 -21.10 6.51 2.36
CA MET A 1 -19.95 5.60 2.52
C MET A 1 -18.76 6.26 1.83
N PRO A 2 -17.53 6.16 2.37
CA PRO A 2 -16.39 6.88 1.83
C PRO A 2 -16.09 6.46 0.40
N ALA A 3 -15.76 7.42 -0.45
CA ALA A 3 -15.35 7.19 -1.82
C ALA A 3 -13.84 6.86 -1.87
N ILE A 4 -13.36 6.30 -2.99
CA ILE A 4 -11.92 6.07 -3.17
C ILE A 4 -11.14 7.40 -3.06
N TRP A 5 -11.74 8.54 -3.40
CA TRP A 5 -11.09 9.87 -3.34
C TRP A 5 -10.74 10.30 -1.93
N ASP A 6 -11.47 9.80 -0.94
CA ASP A 6 -11.30 10.21 0.46
C ASP A 6 -9.97 9.73 1.04
N ASP A 7 -9.35 8.72 0.42
CA ASP A 7 -8.02 8.22 0.81
C ASP A 7 -6.86 8.85 0.05
N LEU A 8 -7.14 9.66 -0.97
CA LEU A 8 -6.13 10.16 -1.91
C LEU A 8 -5.84 11.66 -1.69
N PRO A 9 -4.60 12.10 -1.95
CA PRO A 9 -4.27 13.51 -2.01
C PRO A 9 -5.22 14.31 -2.90
N SER A 10 -5.65 15.49 -2.43
CA SER A 10 -6.68 16.29 -3.10
C SER A 10 -6.28 16.78 -4.50
N VAL A 11 -4.98 16.81 -4.81
CA VAL A 11 -4.46 17.16 -6.13
C VAL A 11 -5.05 16.29 -7.24
N TYR A 12 -5.49 15.06 -6.96
CA TYR A 12 -6.05 14.19 -7.98
C TYR A 12 -7.54 14.43 -8.29
N ARG A 13 -8.25 15.17 -7.43
CA ARG A 13 -9.72 15.31 -7.49
C ARG A 13 -10.26 15.97 -8.76
N HIS A 14 -9.45 16.66 -9.54
CA HIS A 14 -9.94 17.32 -10.75
C HIS A 14 -9.54 16.58 -12.03
N VAL A 15 -8.65 15.59 -11.93
CA VAL A 15 -8.09 14.85 -13.08
C VAL A 15 -8.43 13.37 -13.09
N PHE A 16 -8.69 12.76 -11.93
CA PHE A 16 -9.00 11.33 -11.89
C PHE A 16 -10.38 11.01 -12.47
N PRO A 17 -10.52 9.88 -13.19
CA PRO A 17 -11.80 9.46 -13.73
C PRO A 17 -12.91 9.30 -12.68
N GLU A 18 -14.15 9.35 -13.13
CA GLU A 18 -15.35 9.17 -12.30
C GLU A 18 -15.34 7.86 -11.49
N PHE A 19 -14.67 6.81 -11.99
CA PHE A 19 -14.48 5.53 -11.29
C PHE A 19 -14.10 5.71 -9.82
N PHE A 20 -13.22 6.66 -9.52
CA PHE A 20 -12.71 6.85 -8.17
C PHE A 20 -13.79 7.46 -7.24
N GLY A 21 -14.86 8.08 -7.77
CA GLY A 21 -16.00 8.56 -6.98
C GLY A 21 -16.86 7.44 -6.40
N ARG A 22 -16.60 6.19 -6.80
CA ARG A 22 -17.29 5.00 -6.26
C ARG A 22 -16.86 4.73 -4.82
N GLU A 23 -17.74 4.02 -4.13
CA GLU A 23 -17.46 3.47 -2.81
C GLU A 23 -16.27 2.51 -2.83
N ARG A 24 -15.38 2.66 -1.84
CA ARG A 24 -14.24 1.78 -1.66
C ARG A 24 -14.54 0.61 -0.72
N PRO A 25 -13.78 -0.49 -0.76
CA PRO A 25 -13.78 -1.49 0.30
C PRO A 25 -13.37 -0.85 1.64
N GLU A 26 -14.07 -1.21 2.72
CA GLU A 26 -13.74 -0.73 4.06
C GLU A 26 -12.90 -1.75 4.82
N GLU A 27 -11.67 -1.35 5.17
CA GLU A 27 -10.73 -2.18 5.93
C GLU A 27 -10.89 -2.00 7.44
N THR A 28 -12.06 -2.40 7.95
CA THR A 28 -12.44 -2.29 9.38
C THR A 28 -11.50 -3.03 10.33
N ARG A 29 -10.76 -4.04 9.83
CA ARG A 29 -9.76 -4.79 10.61
C ARG A 29 -8.42 -4.04 10.76
N ALA A 30 -8.16 -3.01 9.96
CA ALA A 30 -6.91 -2.25 9.97
C ALA A 30 -7.04 -0.99 10.84
N THR A 31 -7.04 -1.15 12.16
CA THR A 31 -7.33 -0.09 13.12
C THR A 31 -6.08 0.72 13.51
N CYS A 32 -5.51 1.56 12.63
CA CYS A 32 -4.25 2.27 12.89
C CYS A 32 -4.18 3.06 14.22
N GLY A 33 -5.29 3.68 14.66
CA GLY A 33 -5.39 4.41 15.93
C GLY A 33 -5.33 3.52 17.18
N ASN A 34 -5.84 2.28 17.08
CA ASN A 34 -5.71 1.23 18.07
C ASN A 34 -5.11 -0.01 17.40
N CYS A 35 -3.82 0.05 17.09
CA CYS A 35 -3.16 -0.78 16.08
C CYS A 35 -3.40 -2.29 16.29
N ALA A 36 -4.15 -2.92 15.39
CA ALA A 36 -4.45 -4.36 15.40
C ALA A 36 -3.20 -5.27 15.29
N MET A 37 -2.05 -4.70 14.96
CA MET A 37 -0.76 -5.41 14.86
C MET A 37 0.13 -5.22 16.07
N VAL A 38 -0.31 -4.50 17.11
CA VAL A 38 0.34 -4.46 18.43
C VAL A 38 -0.32 -5.51 19.31
N PRO A 39 0.44 -6.36 20.04
CA PRO A 39 -0.16 -7.44 20.80
C PRO A 39 -0.96 -6.89 22.00
N GLY A 40 -2.20 -7.34 22.14
CA GLY A 40 -3.00 -7.11 23.34
C GLY A 40 -2.73 -8.17 24.43
N PRO A 41 -3.35 -8.03 25.62
CA PRO A 41 -3.31 -9.07 26.65
C PRO A 41 -3.83 -10.42 26.11
N GLY A 42 -3.08 -11.50 26.33
CA GLY A 42 -3.45 -12.85 25.85
C GLY A 42 -3.30 -13.05 24.34
N ALA A 43 -2.58 -12.17 23.64
CA ALA A 43 -2.28 -12.33 22.22
C ALA A 43 -1.53 -13.66 21.95
N PRO A 44 -1.89 -14.41 20.90
CA PRO A 44 -1.22 -15.68 20.60
C PRO A 44 0.25 -15.47 20.24
N THR A 45 1.14 -16.32 20.77
CA THR A 45 2.59 -16.24 20.53
C THR A 45 2.98 -16.58 19.09
N SER A 46 2.10 -17.28 18.37
CA SER A 46 2.30 -17.68 16.97
C SER A 46 2.10 -16.55 15.96
N VAL A 47 1.41 -15.47 16.34
CA VAL A 47 1.20 -14.32 15.46
C VAL A 47 2.38 -13.38 15.53
N ARG A 48 2.89 -13.00 14.36
CA ARG A 48 3.97 -12.03 14.25
C ARG A 48 3.43 -10.60 14.39
N PHE A 49 3.48 -10.08 15.61
CA PHE A 49 3.13 -8.69 15.89
C PHE A 49 4.26 -7.69 15.58
N PHE A 50 3.86 -6.44 15.39
CA PHE A 50 4.71 -5.25 15.26
C PHE A 50 5.05 -4.66 16.63
N ARG A 51 6.10 -3.84 16.69
CA ARG A 51 6.43 -3.08 17.90
C ARG A 51 5.54 -1.84 18.01
N PRO A 52 5.10 -1.44 19.22
CA PRO A 52 4.29 -0.24 19.42
C PRO A 52 4.93 1.04 18.85
N GLN A 53 6.25 1.14 18.91
CA GLN A 53 7.03 2.32 18.50
C GLN A 53 7.10 2.50 16.99
N THR A 54 7.00 1.41 16.22
CA THR A 54 7.15 1.41 14.76
C THR A 54 5.84 1.15 14.03
N ARG A 55 4.94 0.32 14.60
CA ARG A 55 3.71 -0.15 13.93
C ARG A 55 4.03 -0.67 12.53
N CYS A 56 3.18 -0.43 11.53
CA CYS A 56 3.50 -0.71 10.12
C CYS A 56 4.38 0.34 9.45
N CYS A 57 4.69 1.45 10.15
CA CYS A 57 5.45 2.56 9.62
C CYS A 57 6.96 2.27 9.68
N THR A 58 7.38 1.13 9.13
CA THR A 58 8.78 0.76 8.90
C THR A 58 9.15 0.80 7.42
N TYR A 59 8.41 1.59 6.65
CA TYR A 59 8.66 1.87 5.24
C TYR A 59 8.91 3.36 5.11
N PHE A 60 10.01 3.74 4.45
CA PHE A 60 10.33 5.12 4.12
C PHE A 60 9.82 5.37 2.70
N PRO A 61 8.67 6.06 2.53
CA PRO A 61 8.14 6.30 1.22
C PRO A 61 8.95 7.34 0.43
N ALA A 62 9.08 7.10 -0.87
CA ALA A 62 9.47 8.16 -1.81
C ALA A 62 8.28 9.10 -2.04
N ILE A 63 8.49 10.40 -1.87
CA ILE A 63 7.48 11.45 -2.07
C ILE A 63 7.78 12.14 -3.41
N PRO A 64 6.91 12.02 -4.43
CA PRO A 64 7.01 12.73 -5.69
C PRO A 64 7.09 14.25 -5.51
N ASN A 65 7.79 14.94 -6.41
CA ASN A 65 8.00 16.40 -6.37
C ASN A 65 6.72 17.21 -6.10
N TYR A 66 5.63 16.93 -6.80
CA TYR A 66 4.37 17.64 -6.63
C TYR A 66 3.65 17.32 -5.32
N LEU A 67 3.79 16.09 -4.79
CA LEU A 67 3.25 15.76 -3.46
C LEU A 67 4.07 16.43 -2.34
N ALA A 68 5.40 16.52 -2.52
CA ALA A 68 6.25 17.29 -1.63
C ALA A 68 5.87 18.79 -1.68
N GLY A 69 5.63 19.33 -2.87
CA GLY A 69 5.12 20.69 -3.07
C GLY A 69 3.79 20.94 -2.39
N GLY A 70 2.86 20.00 -2.50
CA GLY A 70 1.55 20.08 -1.85
C GLY A 70 1.66 20.13 -0.34
N LEU A 71 2.50 19.31 0.26
CA LEU A 71 2.79 19.37 1.69
C LEU A 71 3.48 20.69 2.09
N LEU A 72 4.41 21.18 1.27
CA LEU A 72 5.13 22.45 1.51
C LEU A 72 4.24 23.69 1.41
N GLY A 73 3.11 23.59 0.70
CA GLY A 73 2.09 24.63 0.57
C GLY A 73 0.85 24.42 1.44
N ASP A 74 0.77 23.32 2.20
CA ASP A 74 -0.34 23.05 3.12
C ASP A 74 -0.06 23.73 4.47
N ASP A 75 -0.59 24.93 4.67
CA ASP A 75 -0.40 25.74 5.89
C ASP A 75 -1.24 25.29 7.08
N SER A 76 -2.02 24.21 6.95
CA SER A 76 -2.85 23.75 8.06
C SER A 76 -2.00 23.33 9.28
N PRO A 77 -2.49 23.60 10.52
CA PRO A 77 -1.76 23.24 11.73
C PRO A 77 -1.46 21.74 11.83
N GLU A 78 -2.36 20.88 11.32
CA GLU A 78 -2.17 19.42 11.40
C GLU A 78 -1.00 18.92 10.53
N MET A 79 -0.59 19.69 9.52
CA MET A 79 0.49 19.34 8.60
C MET A 79 1.83 20.01 8.95
N ALA A 80 1.88 20.86 9.98
CA ALA A 80 3.06 21.64 10.34
C ALA A 80 4.31 20.79 10.64
N GLU A 81 4.16 19.76 11.47
CA GLU A 81 5.25 18.83 11.80
C GLU A 81 5.74 18.06 10.57
N GLY A 82 4.81 17.61 9.71
CA GLY A 82 5.15 16.92 8.47
C GLY A 82 5.93 17.80 7.50
N ARG A 83 5.47 19.04 7.34
CA ARG A 83 6.14 20.07 6.53
C ARG A 83 7.54 20.35 7.05
N GLN A 84 7.71 20.57 8.36
CA GLN A 84 9.02 20.79 8.98
C GLN A 84 9.98 19.61 8.73
N ARG A 85 9.51 18.37 8.85
CA ARG A 85 10.34 17.19 8.58
C ARG A 85 10.75 17.08 7.12
N VAL A 86 9.86 17.40 6.19
CA VAL A 86 10.18 17.44 4.76
C VAL A 86 11.18 18.56 4.45
N GLN A 87 11.03 19.74 5.04
CA GLN A 87 12.01 20.83 4.91
C GLN A 87 13.39 20.43 5.45
N ALA A 88 13.45 19.77 6.60
CA ALA A 88 14.69 19.24 7.15
C ALA A 88 15.34 18.20 6.23
N ARG A 89 14.54 17.35 5.57
CA ARG A 89 15.04 16.41 4.55
C ARG A 89 15.59 17.13 3.34
N ILE A 90 14.90 18.15 2.82
CA ILE A 90 15.37 18.98 1.71
C ILE A 90 16.72 19.62 2.07
N ALA A 91 16.82 20.23 3.25
CA ALA A 91 18.05 20.85 3.74
C ALA A 91 19.22 19.85 3.86
N SER A 92 18.94 18.57 4.17
CA SER A 92 19.96 17.53 4.25
C SER A 92 20.55 17.10 2.90
N ARG A 93 19.84 17.35 1.78
CA ARG A 93 20.19 16.94 0.40
C ARG A 93 20.30 15.42 0.17
N VAL A 94 20.12 14.58 1.19
CA VAL A 94 20.24 13.12 1.06
C VAL A 94 18.96 12.54 0.44
N GLY A 95 19.07 12.00 -0.78
CA GLY A 95 17.91 11.45 -1.51
C GLY A 95 16.95 12.52 -2.02
N VAL A 96 17.40 13.77 -2.14
CA VAL A 96 16.61 14.92 -2.58
C VAL A 96 16.94 15.21 -4.05
N THR A 97 15.95 15.06 -4.92
CA THR A 97 16.12 15.19 -6.38
C THR A 97 14.96 16.00 -6.99
N PRO A 98 15.09 16.51 -8.22
CA PRO A 98 13.97 17.15 -8.91
C PRO A 98 12.75 16.22 -9.12
N ARG A 99 12.92 14.90 -9.06
CA ARG A 99 11.79 13.94 -9.12
C ARG A 99 11.02 13.86 -7.81
N GLY A 100 11.65 14.21 -6.69
CA GLY A 100 11.08 14.15 -5.36
C GLY A 100 12.10 13.74 -4.30
N ILE A 101 11.57 13.34 -3.15
CA ILE A 101 12.33 12.97 -1.94
C ILE A 101 12.26 11.46 -1.77
N ALA A 102 13.37 10.78 -1.97
CA ALA A 102 13.50 9.34 -1.81
C ALA A 102 13.92 8.94 -0.38
N SER A 103 13.82 7.64 -0.12
CA SER A 103 14.50 7.01 1.01
C SER A 103 16.03 7.16 0.86
N THR A 104 16.75 7.09 1.97
CA THR A 104 18.22 7.06 1.91
C THR A 104 18.68 5.72 1.33
N PRO A 105 19.81 5.66 0.61
CA PRO A 105 20.30 4.40 0.05
C PRO A 105 20.55 3.31 1.12
N THR A 106 21.08 3.67 2.28
CA THR A 106 21.26 2.77 3.44
C THR A 106 19.95 2.19 3.94
N PHE A 107 18.90 3.01 4.08
CA PHE A 107 17.55 2.53 4.39
C PHE A 107 17.09 1.49 3.37
N GLN A 108 17.25 1.76 2.07
CA GLN A 108 16.80 0.85 1.01
C GLN A 108 17.54 -0.49 1.06
N LEU A 109 18.85 -0.48 1.32
CA LEU A 109 19.66 -1.67 1.51
C LEU A 109 19.13 -2.51 2.68
N LEU A 110 18.97 -1.90 3.86
CA LEU A 110 18.49 -2.58 5.07
C LEU A 110 17.07 -3.13 4.91
N TYR A 111 16.18 -2.33 4.33
CA TYR A 111 14.79 -2.72 4.09
C TYR A 111 14.70 -3.93 3.17
N ASN A 112 15.49 -3.96 2.09
CA ASN A 112 15.53 -5.08 1.15
C ASN A 112 16.19 -6.32 1.74
N ALA A 113 17.26 -6.16 2.53
CA ALA A 113 18.01 -7.26 3.11
C ALA A 113 17.27 -7.95 4.29
N ALA A 114 16.35 -7.24 4.95
CA ALA A 114 15.68 -7.75 6.14
C ALA A 114 14.14 -7.66 6.09
N PRO A 115 13.45 -8.41 5.21
CA PRO A 115 11.98 -8.42 5.15
C PRO A 115 11.32 -8.77 6.51
N ALA A 116 11.97 -9.66 7.28
CA ALA A 116 11.57 -10.03 8.63
C ALA A 116 11.60 -8.86 9.64
N ALA A 117 12.35 -7.80 9.37
CA ALA A 117 12.44 -6.64 10.25
C ALA A 117 11.22 -5.70 10.14
N PHE A 118 10.37 -5.89 9.13
CA PHE A 118 9.17 -5.08 8.92
C PHE A 118 8.28 -5.06 10.16
N GLY A 119 7.86 -3.84 10.51
CA GLY A 119 7.08 -3.51 11.68
C GLY A 119 7.76 -3.69 13.03
N ARG A 120 9.07 -3.99 13.07
CA ARG A 120 9.76 -4.34 14.33
C ARG A 120 11.11 -3.66 14.53
N ALA A 121 11.88 -3.42 13.47
CA ALA A 121 13.17 -2.76 13.61
C ALA A 121 13.00 -1.24 13.75
N GLU A 122 13.49 -0.67 14.86
CA GLU A 122 13.51 0.78 15.07
C GLU A 122 14.37 1.49 14.02
N ALA A 123 15.43 0.83 13.54
CA ALA A 123 16.28 1.33 12.45
C ALA A 123 15.53 1.51 11.11
N LEU A 124 14.38 0.85 10.93
CA LEU A 124 13.53 1.00 9.74
C LEU A 124 12.37 1.97 9.98
N LYS A 125 12.28 2.64 11.13
CA LYS A 125 11.18 3.55 11.44
C LYS A 125 11.09 4.67 10.41
N CYS A 126 9.90 4.85 9.87
CA CYS A 126 9.60 5.90 8.91
C CYS A 126 9.87 7.27 9.55
N PRO A 127 10.61 8.18 8.87
CA PRO A 127 10.90 9.50 9.42
C PRO A 127 9.64 10.36 9.56
N TYR A 128 8.53 10.00 8.91
CA TYR A 128 7.26 10.72 8.99
C TYR A 128 6.29 10.14 10.03
N LEU A 129 6.68 9.11 10.78
CA LEU A 129 5.86 8.58 11.87
C LEU A 129 5.77 9.60 13.01
N LEU A 130 4.54 9.95 13.39
CA LEU A 130 4.25 10.77 14.56
C LEU A 130 3.78 9.87 15.72
N PRO A 131 3.79 10.36 16.98
CA PRO A 131 3.19 9.62 18.09
C PRO A 131 1.76 9.17 17.76
N THR A 132 0.96 10.09 17.22
CA THR A 132 -0.40 9.86 16.74
C THR A 132 -0.49 10.11 15.24
N GLY A 133 -0.28 9.06 14.44
CA GLY A 133 -0.51 9.10 12.98
C GLY A 133 0.76 9.31 12.15
N CYS A 134 0.59 9.95 10.99
CA CYS A 134 1.62 10.12 9.96
C CYS A 134 1.70 11.60 9.58
N GLY A 135 2.90 12.19 9.60
CA GLY A 135 3.09 13.62 9.32
C GLY A 135 2.80 14.00 7.86
N VAL A 136 2.77 13.03 6.94
CA VAL A 136 2.51 13.27 5.53
C VAL A 136 1.16 12.71 5.07
N TRP A 137 0.23 12.44 6.00
CA TRP A 137 -0.98 11.65 5.71
C TRP A 137 -1.87 12.22 4.59
N ARG A 138 -2.06 13.54 4.48
CA ARG A 138 -2.83 14.17 3.39
C ARG A 138 -2.14 14.09 2.03
N TRP A 139 -0.82 14.01 2.04
CA TRP A 139 0.06 14.04 0.86
C TRP A 139 0.83 12.72 0.70
N ARG A 140 0.25 11.63 1.23
CA ARG A 140 0.91 10.32 1.28
C ARG A 140 1.04 9.75 -0.14
N PRO A 141 2.19 9.17 -0.48
CA PRO A 141 2.39 8.52 -1.77
C PRO A 141 1.70 7.15 -1.82
N ALA A 142 1.72 6.54 -3.02
CA ALA A 142 0.88 5.41 -3.39
C ALA A 142 0.86 4.27 -2.36
N VAL A 143 2.04 3.77 -1.97
CA VAL A 143 2.18 2.67 -1.00
C VAL A 143 1.48 3.00 0.32
N CYS A 144 1.76 4.17 0.91
CA CYS A 144 1.19 4.56 2.19
C CYS A 144 -0.30 4.90 2.10
N ALA A 145 -0.79 5.28 0.92
CA ALA A 145 -2.21 5.54 0.69
C ALA A 145 -3.07 4.27 0.64
N THR A 146 -2.46 3.15 0.25
CA THR A 146 -3.17 1.92 -0.13
C THR A 146 -2.76 0.70 0.70
N TRP A 147 -1.80 0.85 1.61
CA TRP A 147 -1.38 -0.24 2.49
C TRP A 147 -2.36 -0.44 3.64
N PHE A 148 -2.66 -1.70 3.95
CA PHE A 148 -3.38 -2.13 5.16
C PHE A 148 -2.75 -3.41 5.73
N CYS A 149 -2.75 -3.58 7.06
CA CYS A 149 -2.21 -4.81 7.70
C CYS A 149 -3.17 -5.99 7.61
N LYS A 150 -4.46 -5.69 7.55
CA LYS A 150 -5.55 -6.66 7.61
C LYS A 150 -6.60 -6.22 6.60
N TYR A 151 -7.20 -7.21 5.95
CA TYR A 151 -8.18 -6.97 4.90
C TYR A 151 -9.52 -7.61 5.28
N SER A 152 -10.60 -6.84 5.23
CA SER A 152 -11.97 -7.26 5.58
C SER A 152 -12.49 -8.32 4.61
N THR A 153 -12.23 -8.14 3.31
CA THR A 153 -12.60 -9.06 2.23
C THR A 153 -11.42 -9.94 1.81
N GLY A 154 -10.51 -10.20 2.76
CA GLY A 154 -9.39 -11.12 2.57
C GLY A 154 -8.45 -10.74 1.42
N ARG A 155 -8.05 -11.75 0.66
CA ARG A 155 -7.16 -11.60 -0.51
C ARG A 155 -7.76 -10.72 -1.59
N ASP A 156 -9.07 -10.70 -1.77
CA ASP A 156 -9.70 -9.89 -2.83
C ASP A 156 -9.64 -8.39 -2.51
N GLY A 157 -9.85 -8.01 -1.24
CA GLY A 157 -9.57 -6.65 -0.76
C GLY A 157 -8.11 -6.27 -0.92
N GLN A 158 -7.18 -7.15 -0.54
CA GLN A 158 -5.75 -6.94 -0.73
C GLN A 158 -5.39 -6.70 -2.21
N LEU A 159 -5.95 -7.49 -3.13
CA LEU A 159 -5.71 -7.35 -4.56
C LEU A 159 -6.27 -6.04 -5.11
N PHE A 160 -7.43 -5.58 -4.63
CA PHE A 160 -7.96 -4.27 -4.99
C PHE A 160 -6.99 -3.16 -4.59
N TRP A 161 -6.60 -3.11 -3.32
CA TRP A 161 -5.70 -2.08 -2.82
C TRP A 161 -4.32 -2.11 -3.48
N LYS A 162 -3.78 -3.30 -3.74
CA LYS A 162 -2.53 -3.45 -4.49
C LYS A 162 -2.66 -2.95 -5.93
N THR A 163 -3.79 -3.20 -6.59
CA THR A 163 -4.04 -2.67 -7.95
C THR A 163 -4.18 -1.15 -7.94
N LEU A 164 -4.77 -0.57 -6.88
CA LEU A 164 -4.83 0.88 -6.68
C LEU A 164 -3.45 1.46 -6.40
N GLN A 165 -2.62 0.77 -5.62
CA GLN A 165 -1.22 1.12 -5.42
C GLN A 165 -0.50 1.22 -6.78
N ASP A 166 -0.63 0.20 -7.63
CA ASP A 166 0.05 0.15 -8.93
C ASP A 166 -0.36 1.30 -9.85
N PHE A 167 -1.67 1.60 -9.89
CA PHE A 167 -2.17 2.78 -10.60
C PHE A 167 -1.55 4.08 -10.07
N LEU A 168 -1.55 4.26 -8.75
CA LEU A 168 -1.04 5.48 -8.12
C LEU A 168 0.47 5.62 -8.28
N GLU A 169 1.25 4.53 -8.23
CA GLU A 169 2.69 4.55 -8.46
C GLU A 169 3.00 5.00 -9.89
N GLU A 170 2.28 4.46 -10.87
CA GLU A 170 2.43 4.81 -12.27
C GLU A 170 2.03 6.28 -12.53
N THR A 171 0.89 6.71 -11.96
CA THR A 171 0.48 8.12 -12.00
C THR A 171 1.51 9.03 -11.36
N GLN A 172 2.01 8.70 -10.16
CA GLN A 172 2.98 9.49 -9.45
C GLN A 172 4.29 9.62 -10.22
N ARG A 173 4.75 8.53 -10.84
CA ARG A 173 5.93 8.52 -11.70
C ARG A 173 5.74 9.45 -12.90
N LYS A 174 4.63 9.33 -13.63
CA LYS A 174 4.36 10.13 -14.83
C LYS A 174 4.14 11.61 -14.53
N LEU A 175 3.38 11.93 -13.50
CA LEU A 175 3.14 13.32 -13.09
C LEU A 175 4.41 13.99 -12.55
N SER A 176 5.24 13.24 -11.83
CA SER A 176 6.56 13.72 -11.40
C SER A 176 7.47 14.05 -12.58
N GLN A 177 7.49 13.18 -13.59
CA GLN A 177 8.27 13.37 -14.82
C GLN A 177 7.73 14.53 -15.67
N TYR A 178 6.40 14.65 -15.77
CA TYR A 178 5.74 15.76 -16.44
C TYR A 178 6.14 17.10 -15.80
N ALA A 179 5.95 17.24 -14.48
CA ALA A 179 6.32 18.48 -13.78
C ALA A 179 7.82 18.81 -13.91
N LEU A 180 8.69 17.79 -13.92
CA LEU A 180 10.12 17.98 -14.16
C LEU A 180 10.40 18.54 -15.56
N LEU A 181 9.77 18.00 -16.60
CA LEU A 181 9.95 18.46 -17.98
C LEU A 181 9.43 19.89 -18.18
N GLU A 182 8.32 20.25 -17.53
CA GLU A 182 7.77 21.61 -17.63
C GLU A 182 8.68 22.65 -16.95
N LEU A 183 9.28 22.30 -15.81
CA LEU A 183 10.10 23.23 -15.01
C LEU A 183 11.59 23.21 -15.35
N HIS A 184 12.06 22.16 -16.02
CA HIS A 184 13.46 21.96 -16.38
C HIS A 184 13.61 21.27 -17.76
N PRO A 185 13.08 21.86 -18.86
CA PRO A 185 13.03 21.21 -20.17
C PRO A 185 14.40 20.87 -20.77
N GLU A 186 15.44 21.61 -20.37
CA GLU A 186 16.82 21.44 -20.86
C GLU A 186 17.55 20.22 -20.25
N SER A 187 16.93 19.48 -19.32
CA SER A 187 17.58 18.33 -18.67
C SER A 187 16.73 17.05 -18.69
N PRO A 188 16.36 16.54 -19.89
CA PRO A 188 15.62 15.29 -20.03
C PRO A 188 16.38 14.08 -19.48
N GLU A 189 17.71 14.14 -19.39
CA GLU A 189 18.55 13.10 -18.77
C GLU A 189 18.19 12.85 -17.30
N LEU A 190 17.60 13.83 -16.61
CA LEU A 190 17.11 13.69 -15.23
C LEU A 190 15.87 12.80 -15.11
N LEU A 191 15.23 12.47 -16.25
CA LEU A 191 14.17 11.46 -16.31
C LEU A 191 14.70 10.04 -16.19
N ALA A 192 15.97 9.81 -16.50
CA ALA A 192 16.60 8.53 -16.23
C ALA A 192 16.54 8.30 -14.71
N GLN A 193 16.04 7.14 -14.29
CA GLN A 193 16.22 6.77 -12.90
C GLN A 193 17.73 6.62 -12.68
N PRO A 194 18.30 7.19 -11.60
CA PRO A 194 19.63 6.77 -11.18
C PRO A 194 19.58 5.25 -11.09
N GLY A 195 20.42 4.56 -11.85
CA GLY A 195 20.52 3.11 -11.74
C GLY A 195 20.82 2.74 -10.28
N ALA A 196 20.53 1.50 -9.90
CA ALA A 196 21.05 0.93 -8.67
C ALA A 196 22.58 0.83 -8.78
N GLY A 197 23.27 1.96 -8.64
CA GLY A 197 24.71 2.04 -8.59
C GLY A 197 25.22 1.39 -7.31
N THR A 198 26.51 1.06 -7.31
CA THR A 198 27.20 0.64 -6.10
C THR A 198 27.14 1.77 -5.07
N LEU A 199 26.69 1.46 -3.85
CA LEU A 199 26.68 2.42 -2.75
C LEU A 199 28.10 2.88 -2.43
N GLY A 200 28.29 4.20 -2.34
CA GLY A 200 29.54 4.80 -1.88
C GLY A 200 29.63 4.90 -0.36
N ASP A 201 30.78 5.32 0.15
CA ASP A 201 31.01 5.66 1.55
C ASP A 201 30.02 6.73 2.06
N ARG A 202 29.81 7.81 1.29
CA ARG A 202 28.87 8.89 1.63
C ARG A 202 27.42 8.41 1.74
N ASP A 203 27.03 7.44 0.91
CA ASP A 203 25.69 6.85 0.96
C ASP A 203 25.50 6.08 2.28
N LEU A 204 26.51 5.29 2.65
CA LEU A 204 26.52 4.51 3.89
C LEU A 204 26.50 5.41 5.14
N ASP A 205 27.26 6.51 5.10
CA ASP A 205 27.33 7.50 6.18
C ASP A 205 26.13 8.45 6.23
N GLY A 206 25.22 8.37 5.25
CA GLY A 206 24.03 9.23 5.18
C GLY A 206 24.37 10.70 4.98
N VAL A 207 25.46 10.98 4.27
CA VAL A 207 25.95 12.33 3.98
C VAL A 207 25.43 12.79 2.62
N ALA A 208 25.19 14.09 2.47
CA ALA A 208 24.80 14.69 1.20
C ALA A 208 25.77 14.29 0.07
N PRO A 209 25.31 14.20 -1.19
CA PRO A 209 26.22 14.06 -2.32
C PRO A 209 27.20 15.24 -2.39
N GLU A 210 28.28 15.08 -3.16
CA GLU A 210 29.20 16.18 -3.43
C GLU A 210 28.47 17.38 -4.07
N ASP A 211 28.91 18.60 -3.75
CA ASP A 211 28.24 19.81 -4.21
C ASP A 211 28.20 19.93 -5.74
N GLU A 212 29.19 19.40 -6.46
CA GLU A 212 29.21 19.37 -7.92
C GLU A 212 28.13 18.43 -8.48
N VAL A 213 28.03 17.22 -7.92
CA VAL A 213 26.99 16.24 -8.27
C VAL A 213 25.61 16.81 -7.99
N TYR A 214 25.44 17.45 -6.84
CA TYR A 214 24.17 18.07 -6.45
C TYR A 214 23.78 19.24 -7.35
N ARG A 215 24.73 20.14 -7.68
CA ARG A 215 24.52 21.24 -8.62
C ARG A 215 24.17 20.76 -10.02
N LYS A 216 24.78 19.67 -10.48
CA LYS A 216 24.44 19.07 -11.79
C LYS A 216 23.02 18.51 -11.80
N LEU A 217 22.60 17.90 -10.70
CA LEU A 217 21.25 17.33 -10.55
C LEU A 217 20.16 18.41 -10.55
N TRP A 218 20.41 19.55 -9.91
CA TRP A 218 19.42 20.61 -9.74
C TRP A 218 19.54 21.77 -10.72
N GLY A 219 20.71 21.95 -11.35
CA GLY A 219 20.95 23.02 -12.31
C GLY A 219 20.62 24.40 -11.72
N PRO A 220 19.85 25.25 -12.44
CA PRO A 220 19.38 26.56 -11.97
C PRO A 220 18.53 26.53 -10.70
N TRP A 221 18.01 25.37 -10.31
CA TRP A 221 17.18 25.19 -9.11
C TRP A 221 17.98 24.84 -7.86
N THR A 222 19.32 24.78 -7.94
CA THR A 222 20.16 24.54 -6.76
C THR A 222 19.89 25.60 -5.69
N GLY A 223 19.56 25.17 -4.47
CA GLY A 223 19.20 26.07 -3.36
C GLY A 223 17.78 26.64 -3.42
N ARG A 224 16.99 26.25 -4.43
CA ARG A 224 15.58 26.64 -4.63
C ARG A 224 14.68 25.40 -4.68
N GLU A 225 15.05 24.33 -3.99
CA GLU A 225 14.40 23.02 -4.06
C GLU A 225 12.94 23.07 -3.57
N GLU A 226 12.69 23.78 -2.47
CA GLU A 226 11.31 23.95 -1.97
C GLU A 226 10.43 24.71 -2.97
N GLU A 227 10.99 25.71 -3.64
CA GLU A 227 10.28 26.49 -4.67
C GLU A 227 9.97 25.61 -5.88
N PHE A 228 10.95 24.84 -6.36
CA PHE A 228 10.76 23.88 -7.44
C PHE A 228 9.62 22.91 -7.13
N TYR A 229 9.59 22.33 -5.92
CA TYR A 229 8.52 21.41 -5.53
C TYR A 229 7.14 22.09 -5.49
N ARG A 230 7.04 23.31 -4.94
CA ARG A 230 5.78 24.07 -4.97
C ARG A 230 5.33 24.37 -6.40
N GLN A 231 6.25 24.69 -7.31
CA GLN A 231 5.91 24.88 -8.72
C GLN A 231 5.50 23.57 -9.39
N ALA A 232 6.12 22.44 -9.04
CA ALA A 232 5.73 21.13 -9.56
C ALA A 232 4.29 20.77 -9.14
N GLU A 233 3.90 21.14 -7.92
CA GLU A 233 2.51 21.02 -7.48
C GLU A 233 1.56 21.89 -8.28
N ALA A 234 1.91 23.16 -8.53
CA ALA A 234 1.12 24.06 -9.35
C ALA A 234 0.95 23.52 -10.78
N CYS A 235 2.00 22.94 -11.38
CA CYS A 235 1.93 22.27 -12.69
C CYS A 235 0.89 21.15 -12.69
N VAL A 236 0.93 20.26 -11.69
CA VAL A 236 -0.01 19.12 -11.62
C VAL A 236 -1.43 19.57 -11.28
N ARG A 237 -1.59 20.57 -10.41
CA ARG A 237 -2.89 21.16 -10.05
C ARG A 237 -3.55 21.89 -11.22
N GLY A 238 -2.76 22.42 -12.15
CA GLY A 238 -3.24 23.11 -13.35
C GLY A 238 -3.64 22.18 -14.49
N LEU A 239 -3.53 20.86 -14.34
CA LEU A 239 -3.84 19.91 -15.40
C LEU A 239 -5.35 19.84 -15.68
N SER A 240 -5.72 19.77 -16.95
CA SER A 240 -7.07 19.37 -17.34
C SER A 240 -7.22 17.84 -17.33
N PRO A 241 -8.45 17.30 -17.22
CA PRO A 241 -8.68 15.86 -17.39
C PRO A 241 -8.14 15.31 -18.71
N GLU A 242 -8.27 16.05 -19.81
CA GLU A 242 -7.79 15.66 -21.13
C GLU A 242 -6.27 15.55 -21.15
N ARG A 243 -5.57 16.54 -20.59
CA ARG A 243 -4.11 16.52 -20.51
C ARG A 243 -3.61 15.38 -19.60
N PHE A 244 -4.30 15.11 -18.50
CA PHE A 244 -4.01 13.95 -17.65
C PHE A 244 -4.16 12.63 -18.42
N GLN A 245 -5.23 12.48 -19.21
CA GLN A 245 -5.44 11.31 -20.06
C GLN A 245 -4.33 11.15 -21.11
N GLU A 246 -3.87 12.23 -21.72
CA GLU A 246 -2.73 12.21 -22.64
C GLU A 246 -1.44 11.75 -21.97
N ILE A 247 -1.12 12.28 -20.78
CA ILE A 247 0.08 11.90 -20.01
C ILE A 247 0.02 10.43 -19.62
N MET A 248 -1.14 9.95 -19.18
CA MET A 248 -1.30 8.56 -18.75
C MET A 248 -1.41 7.57 -19.91
N GLY A 249 -1.99 7.97 -21.03
CA GLY A 249 -2.15 7.16 -22.23
C GLY A 249 -2.93 5.87 -21.98
N LEU A 250 -2.50 4.78 -22.64
CA LEU A 250 -3.14 3.46 -22.55
C LEU A 250 -3.13 2.90 -21.12
N ASP A 251 -2.12 3.24 -20.31
CA ASP A 251 -2.00 2.75 -18.94
C ASP A 251 -3.21 3.16 -18.09
N LEU A 252 -3.77 4.36 -18.31
CA LEU A 252 -5.00 4.78 -17.62
C LEU A 252 -6.14 3.78 -17.85
N VAL A 253 -6.36 3.40 -19.11
CA VAL A 253 -7.45 2.50 -19.50
C VAL A 253 -7.23 1.11 -18.91
N LEU A 254 -5.98 0.59 -18.96
CA LEU A 254 -5.65 -0.72 -18.43
C LEU A 254 -5.79 -0.79 -16.90
N HIS A 255 -5.31 0.24 -16.20
CA HIS A 255 -5.42 0.32 -14.75
C HIS A 255 -6.88 0.47 -14.30
N VAL A 256 -7.66 1.38 -14.90
CA VAL A 256 -9.07 1.58 -14.52
C VAL A 256 -9.88 0.30 -14.73
N ARG A 257 -9.72 -0.38 -15.88
CA ARG A 257 -10.39 -1.69 -16.11
C ARG A 257 -10.00 -2.75 -15.07
N SER A 258 -8.72 -2.77 -14.70
CA SER A 258 -8.22 -3.69 -13.67
C SER A 258 -8.84 -3.36 -12.30
N LEU A 259 -8.92 -2.08 -11.94
CA LEU A 259 -9.54 -1.60 -10.71
C LEU A 259 -11.03 -1.93 -10.66
N GLU A 260 -11.78 -1.71 -11.74
CA GLU A 260 -13.19 -2.08 -11.83
C GLU A 260 -13.42 -3.57 -11.63
N LYS A 261 -12.56 -4.41 -12.22
CA LYS A 261 -12.60 -5.86 -12.01
C LYS A 261 -12.34 -6.20 -10.54
N ARG A 262 -11.29 -5.65 -9.93
CA ARG A 262 -10.95 -5.95 -8.53
C ARG A 262 -11.97 -5.42 -7.53
N LEU A 263 -12.54 -4.24 -7.77
CA LEU A 263 -13.59 -3.68 -6.93
C LEU A 263 -14.82 -4.60 -6.93
N ARG A 264 -15.27 -5.04 -8.11
CA ARG A 264 -16.38 -6.00 -8.23
C ARG A 264 -16.07 -7.31 -7.50
N GLN A 265 -14.88 -7.89 -7.72
CA GLN A 265 -14.46 -9.14 -7.07
C GLN A 265 -14.41 -9.01 -5.54
N SER A 266 -13.98 -7.87 -5.01
CA SER A 266 -13.93 -7.63 -3.56
C SER A 266 -15.31 -7.50 -2.93
N ALA A 267 -16.28 -6.92 -3.65
CA ALA A 267 -17.65 -6.69 -3.15
C ALA A 267 -18.54 -7.93 -3.30
N ALA A 268 -18.44 -8.63 -4.43
CA ALA A 268 -19.24 -9.79 -4.76
C ALA A 268 -18.37 -10.79 -5.54
N PRO A 269 -17.64 -11.67 -4.86
CA PRO A 269 -16.79 -12.65 -5.52
C PRO A 269 -17.64 -13.71 -6.22
N ASP A 270 -17.31 -14.01 -7.46
CA ASP A 270 -17.79 -15.20 -8.16
C ASP A 270 -17.03 -16.41 -7.59
N LEU A 271 -17.77 -17.38 -7.05
CA LEU A 271 -17.18 -18.59 -6.48
C LEU A 271 -16.91 -19.60 -7.59
N PRO A 272 -15.70 -20.17 -7.67
CA PRO A 272 -15.46 -21.37 -8.47
C PRO A 272 -16.40 -22.49 -8.05
N ASP A 273 -16.82 -23.31 -9.00
CA ASP A 273 -17.62 -24.51 -8.75
C ASP A 273 -16.99 -25.68 -9.52
N PRO A 274 -16.37 -26.65 -8.84
CA PRO A 274 -16.37 -26.88 -7.39
C PRO A 274 -15.35 -26.01 -6.63
N LEU A 275 -15.52 -25.84 -5.31
CA LEU A 275 -14.48 -25.33 -4.40
C LEU A 275 -13.66 -26.48 -3.80
N ARG A 276 -12.41 -26.18 -3.45
CA ARG A 276 -11.54 -27.06 -2.68
C ARG A 276 -10.87 -26.36 -1.50
N ARG A 277 -10.54 -27.11 -0.45
CA ARG A 277 -9.66 -26.67 0.62
C ARG A 277 -8.31 -26.22 0.05
N ASN A 278 -7.83 -25.08 0.49
CA ASN A 278 -6.50 -24.62 0.12
C ASN A 278 -5.44 -25.55 0.74
N PRO A 279 -4.59 -26.22 -0.06
CA PRO A 279 -3.58 -27.14 0.46
C PRO A 279 -2.37 -26.42 1.10
N ARG A 280 -2.24 -25.10 0.92
CA ARG A 280 -1.12 -24.29 1.43
C ARG A 280 -1.39 -23.63 2.79
N LEU A 281 -2.54 -23.92 3.41
CA LEU A 281 -2.86 -23.40 4.73
C LEU A 281 -1.83 -23.82 5.76
N ARG A 282 -1.30 -22.85 6.51
CA ARG A 282 -0.50 -23.13 7.69
C ARG A 282 -1.41 -23.11 8.90
N VAL A 283 -1.37 -24.19 9.68
CA VAL A 283 -2.33 -24.43 10.75
C VAL A 283 -1.59 -24.76 12.04
N GLU A 284 -1.97 -24.07 13.11
CA GLU A 284 -1.48 -24.34 14.46
C GLU A 284 -2.67 -24.49 15.41
N ARG A 285 -2.63 -25.47 16.31
CA ARG A 285 -3.64 -25.63 17.35
C ARG A 285 -3.26 -24.75 18.55
N ILE A 286 -4.12 -23.82 18.95
CA ILE A 286 -3.81 -22.77 19.93
C ILE A 286 -4.46 -22.99 21.31
N GLY A 287 -4.73 -24.24 21.68
CA GLY A 287 -5.47 -24.61 22.90
C GLY A 287 -6.98 -24.62 22.69
N GLY A 288 -7.73 -25.33 23.55
CA GLY A 288 -9.20 -25.42 23.57
C GLY A 288 -9.90 -25.41 22.20
N ASP A 289 -10.05 -26.56 21.53
CA ASP A 289 -10.82 -26.76 20.27
C ASP A 289 -10.78 -25.63 19.22
N GLU A 290 -9.68 -24.90 19.12
CA GLU A 290 -9.45 -23.82 18.17
C GLU A 290 -8.13 -23.97 17.42
N TYR A 291 -8.15 -23.44 16.19
CA TYR A 291 -7.05 -23.45 15.25
C TYR A 291 -6.72 -22.02 14.83
N MET A 292 -5.44 -21.69 14.79
CA MET A 292 -4.93 -20.52 14.09
C MET A 292 -4.57 -20.94 12.67
N VAL A 293 -5.17 -20.28 11.68
CA VAL A 293 -5.01 -20.62 10.26
C VAL A 293 -4.48 -19.40 9.50
N GLU A 294 -3.33 -19.57 8.88
CA GLU A 294 -2.70 -18.61 7.98
C GLU A 294 -2.90 -19.07 6.53
N SER A 295 -3.31 -18.14 5.67
CA SER A 295 -3.60 -18.38 4.25
C SER A 295 -2.81 -17.46 3.32
N TYR A 296 -3.34 -16.27 3.00
CA TYR A 296 -2.78 -15.38 1.98
C TYR A 296 -1.81 -14.32 2.52
N LEU A 297 -1.80 -14.08 3.84
CA LEU A 297 -0.95 -13.08 4.47
C LEU A 297 -0.49 -13.52 5.86
N HIS A 298 0.82 -13.58 6.06
CA HIS A 298 1.45 -14.06 7.29
C HIS A 298 1.11 -13.23 8.55
N PHE A 299 0.80 -11.95 8.37
CA PHE A 299 0.45 -11.04 9.47
C PHE A 299 -1.05 -11.06 9.82
N ASP A 300 -1.85 -11.82 9.07
CA ASP A 300 -3.30 -11.86 9.23
C ASP A 300 -3.87 -13.29 9.40
N PRO A 301 -3.32 -14.10 10.32
CA PRO A 301 -3.90 -15.40 10.60
C PRO A 301 -5.26 -15.24 11.30
N MET A 302 -6.17 -16.18 11.04
CA MET A 302 -7.52 -16.18 11.59
C MET A 302 -7.75 -17.35 12.53
N ARG A 303 -8.53 -17.13 13.59
CA ARG A 303 -8.96 -18.18 14.51
C ARG A 303 -10.19 -18.86 13.95
N LEU A 304 -10.14 -20.18 13.83
CA LEU A 304 -11.27 -21.03 13.47
C LEU A 304 -11.58 -21.99 14.61
N SER A 305 -12.86 -22.23 14.86
CA SER A 305 -13.26 -23.35 15.71
C SER A 305 -12.92 -24.67 15.03
N ARG A 306 -12.71 -25.73 15.82
CA ARG A 306 -12.50 -27.08 15.32
C ARG A 306 -13.55 -27.50 14.30
N ARG A 307 -14.82 -27.23 14.61
CA ARG A 307 -15.94 -27.58 13.75
C ARG A 307 -15.85 -26.88 12.39
N LEU A 308 -15.51 -25.59 12.34
CA LEU A 308 -15.37 -24.87 11.07
C LEU A 308 -14.12 -25.30 10.30
N TYR A 309 -13.03 -25.58 11.00
CA TYR A 309 -11.79 -26.05 10.38
C TYR A 309 -11.96 -27.43 9.73
N GLU A 310 -12.57 -28.39 10.43
CA GLU A 310 -12.85 -29.73 9.91
C GLU A 310 -13.82 -29.70 8.71
N LEU A 311 -14.75 -28.73 8.65
CA LEU A 311 -15.63 -28.56 7.48
C LEU A 311 -14.90 -28.18 6.20
N LEU A 312 -13.70 -27.60 6.30
CA LEU A 312 -12.94 -27.28 5.09
C LEU A 312 -12.61 -28.55 4.28
N ASP A 313 -12.47 -29.70 4.95
CA ASP A 313 -12.17 -30.99 4.29
C ASP A 313 -13.32 -31.54 3.45
N GLU A 314 -14.54 -31.06 3.65
CA GLU A 314 -15.71 -31.43 2.84
C GLU A 314 -15.64 -30.82 1.42
N PHE A 315 -14.84 -29.77 1.25
CA PHE A 315 -14.56 -29.17 -0.06
C PHE A 315 -13.31 -29.81 -0.65
N ASP A 316 -13.47 -30.91 -1.38
CA ASP A 316 -12.35 -31.66 -1.99
C ASP A 316 -12.12 -31.31 -3.47
N GLY A 317 -12.96 -30.45 -4.06
CA GLY A 317 -12.91 -30.06 -5.46
C GLY A 317 -13.52 -31.07 -6.43
N ARG A 318 -14.30 -32.06 -5.95
CA ARG A 318 -14.96 -33.05 -6.81
C ARG A 318 -16.45 -32.77 -7.00
N LEU A 319 -17.16 -32.45 -5.92
CA LEU A 319 -18.59 -32.17 -5.94
C LEU A 319 -18.86 -30.68 -6.08
N SER A 320 -19.99 -30.34 -6.70
CA SER A 320 -20.40 -28.94 -6.78
C SER A 320 -20.59 -28.35 -5.38
N ASN A 321 -20.45 -27.03 -5.26
CA ASN A 321 -20.66 -26.30 -4.01
C ASN A 321 -22.05 -26.59 -3.44
N ALA A 322 -23.08 -26.70 -4.29
CA ALA A 322 -24.44 -27.02 -3.87
C ALA A 322 -24.55 -28.42 -3.24
N GLU A 323 -23.92 -29.42 -3.85
CA GLU A 323 -23.89 -30.80 -3.34
C GLU A 323 -23.14 -30.89 -2.00
N VAL A 324 -21.98 -30.21 -1.88
CA VAL A 324 -21.22 -30.15 -0.63
C VAL A 324 -22.02 -29.47 0.48
N LEU A 325 -22.67 -28.34 0.19
CA LEU A 325 -23.49 -27.64 1.16
C LEU A 325 -24.68 -28.49 1.64
N GLU A 326 -25.31 -29.24 0.73
CA GLU A 326 -26.38 -30.16 1.08
C GLU A 326 -25.87 -31.33 1.93
N HIS A 327 -24.71 -31.90 1.60
CA HIS A 327 -24.05 -32.94 2.40
C HIS A 327 -23.76 -32.45 3.83
N ILE A 328 -23.15 -31.26 3.96
CA ILE A 328 -22.86 -30.63 5.26
C ILE A 328 -24.17 -30.41 6.06
N ARG A 329 -25.25 -30.03 5.38
CA ARG A 329 -26.56 -29.82 6.00
C ARG A 329 -27.15 -31.11 6.55
N VAL A 330 -27.11 -32.19 5.78
CA VAL A 330 -27.72 -33.47 6.15
C VAL A 330 -26.86 -34.23 7.16
N GLU A 331 -25.59 -34.45 6.84
CA GLU A 331 -24.70 -35.33 7.62
C GLU A 331 -24.10 -34.63 8.85
N LYS A 332 -23.67 -33.37 8.71
CA LYS A 332 -23.01 -32.62 9.80
C LYS A 332 -23.97 -31.74 10.60
N ARG A 333 -25.24 -31.69 10.19
CA ARG A 333 -26.31 -30.85 10.78
C ARG A 333 -25.87 -29.39 10.94
N LEU A 334 -25.23 -28.85 9.90
CA LEU A 334 -24.69 -27.50 9.85
C LEU A 334 -25.23 -26.73 8.67
N ARG A 335 -25.45 -25.43 8.85
CA ARG A 335 -25.82 -24.53 7.75
C ARG A 335 -24.71 -23.52 7.56
N LEU A 336 -23.96 -23.66 6.48
CA LEU A 336 -23.09 -22.62 5.96
C LEU A 336 -23.94 -21.73 5.06
N ASN A 337 -23.98 -20.43 5.34
CA ASN A 337 -24.64 -19.47 4.47
C ASN A 337 -23.67 -18.99 3.37
N ASP A 338 -24.21 -18.45 2.29
CA ASP A 338 -23.44 -17.98 1.14
C ASP A 338 -22.39 -16.94 1.54
N GLN A 339 -22.70 -16.09 2.51
CA GLN A 339 -21.78 -15.05 2.97
C GLN A 339 -20.53 -15.64 3.66
N LEU A 340 -20.71 -16.67 4.48
CA LEU A 340 -19.61 -17.38 5.10
C LEU A 340 -18.79 -18.12 4.06
N LEU A 341 -19.44 -18.79 3.08
CA LEU A 341 -18.72 -19.46 1.99
C LEU A 341 -17.87 -18.47 1.18
N LYS A 342 -18.43 -17.31 0.83
CA LYS A 342 -17.71 -16.21 0.19
C LYS A 342 -16.55 -15.70 1.04
N SER A 343 -16.76 -15.57 2.36
CA SER A 343 -15.70 -15.13 3.28
C SER A 343 -14.57 -16.16 3.39
N LEU A 344 -14.87 -17.47 3.40
CA LEU A 344 -13.86 -18.54 3.38
C LEU A 344 -13.05 -18.53 2.08
N TYR A 345 -13.71 -18.28 0.94
CA TYR A 345 -13.04 -18.12 -0.35
C TYR A 345 -12.18 -16.85 -0.42
N GLN A 346 -12.72 -15.71 0.00
CA GLN A 346 -12.00 -14.44 0.08
C GLN A 346 -10.78 -14.51 1.00
N ALA A 347 -10.90 -15.21 2.14
CA ALA A 347 -9.81 -15.52 3.05
C ALA A 347 -8.85 -16.61 2.52
N ARG A 348 -9.11 -17.18 1.33
CA ARG A 348 -8.33 -18.26 0.71
C ARG A 348 -8.19 -19.51 1.59
N PHE A 349 -9.18 -19.79 2.44
CA PHE A 349 -9.34 -21.09 3.08
C PHE A 349 -9.92 -22.11 2.10
N LEU A 350 -10.81 -21.65 1.23
CA LEU A 350 -11.27 -22.35 0.04
C LEU A 350 -10.77 -21.63 -1.22
N ILE A 351 -10.49 -22.39 -2.27
CA ILE A 351 -10.01 -21.91 -3.57
C ILE A 351 -10.63 -22.73 -4.71
N GLY A 352 -10.52 -22.25 -5.95
CA GLY A 352 -10.89 -23.02 -7.13
C GLY A 352 -9.87 -24.13 -7.49
N PRO A 353 -10.29 -25.15 -8.25
CA PRO A 353 -9.39 -26.08 -8.91
C PRO A 353 -8.43 -25.32 -9.84
N GLY A 354 -7.12 -25.56 -9.69
CA GLY A 354 -6.09 -24.86 -10.48
C GLY A 354 -5.69 -23.47 -9.95
N GLU A 355 -6.38 -22.95 -8.93
CA GLU A 355 -5.90 -21.79 -8.19
C GLU A 355 -4.81 -22.18 -7.19
N GLU A 356 -3.93 -21.22 -6.91
CA GLU A 356 -2.71 -21.36 -6.12
C GLU A 356 -2.66 -20.49 -4.87
#